data_AF-A0A804MRB5-F1
#
_entry.id   AF-A0A804MRB5-F1
#
_cell.length_a   1.000
_cell.length_b   1.000
_cell.length_c   1.000
_cell.angle_alpha   90.00
_cell.angle_beta   90.00
_cell.angle_gamma   90.00
#
_symmetry.space_group_name_H-M   'P 1'
#
loop_
_entity.id
_entity.type
_entity.pdbx_description
1 polymer ?
#
loop_
_entity_poly.entity_id
_entity_poly.type
_entity_poly.pdbx_seq_one_letter_code
_entity_poly.pdbx_strand_id
1 'polypeptide(L)'
;MSPKGEICDVNGVCVDATEDELFRLTTKEGKLTVEHEKVKIETQPFSPVVHFEQDPVQILDALLPLYLNSQLLRALQESLASELAAQMSAMSSATDNAIELRKNLSIAYN
;
A
#
# COMPACT_ATOMS: atom_id res chain seq x y z
N MET A 1 6.30 20.66 20.70
CA MET A 1 6.86 21.35 19.52
C MET A 1 7.81 22.43 20.01
N SER A 2 8.97 22.56 19.38
CA SER A 2 9.89 23.69 19.59
C SER A 2 9.24 24.98 19.06
N PRO A 3 9.54 26.18 19.62
CA PRO A 3 9.06 27.46 19.08
C PRO A 3 9.35 27.66 17.58
N LYS A 4 10.33 26.91 17.04
CA LYS A 4 10.72 26.93 15.63
C LYS A 4 9.84 26.10 14.69
N GLY A 5 8.81 25.43 15.19
CA GLY A 5 7.96 24.55 14.35
C GLY A 5 8.56 23.16 14.10
N GLU A 6 9.69 22.82 14.74
CA GLU A 6 10.27 21.49 14.69
C GLU A 6 9.37 20.46 15.39
N ILE A 7 9.07 19.38 14.66
CA ILE A 7 8.42 18.18 15.18
C ILE A 7 9.51 17.15 15.40
N CYS A 8 9.77 16.81 16.66
CA CYS A 8 10.78 15.82 17.04
C CYS A 8 10.12 14.50 17.44
N ASP A 9 10.66 13.39 16.95
CA ASP A 9 10.36 12.05 17.43
C ASP A 9 11.00 11.78 18.81
N VAL A 10 10.60 10.69 19.47
CA VAL A 10 11.17 10.21 20.75
C VAL A 10 12.68 9.97 20.69
N ASN A 11 13.22 9.76 19.48
CA ASN A 11 14.64 9.56 19.23
C ASN A 11 15.42 10.87 19.03
N GLY A 12 14.77 12.04 19.15
CA GLY A 12 15.39 13.35 18.97
C GLY A 12 15.67 13.74 17.52
N VAL A 13 15.17 12.97 16.55
CA VAL A 13 15.18 13.34 15.14
C VAL A 13 14.05 14.34 14.92
N CYS A 14 14.40 15.57 14.54
CA CYS A 14 13.46 16.67 14.33
C CYS A 14 13.29 16.95 12.83
N VAL A 15 12.04 17.09 12.41
CA VAL A 15 11.67 17.58 11.08
C VAL A 15 11.28 19.04 11.24
N ASP A 16 11.95 19.92 10.51
CA ASP A 16 11.67 21.36 10.51
C ASP A 16 10.74 21.69 9.35
N ALA A 17 9.48 22.01 9.67
CA ALA A 17 8.48 22.41 8.68
C ALA A 17 8.78 23.78 8.04
N THR A 18 9.71 24.56 8.62
CA THR A 18 10.04 25.90 8.09
C THR A 18 10.86 25.86 6.81
N GLU A 19 11.55 24.75 6.53
CA GLU A 19 12.37 24.53 5.33
C GLU A 19 11.72 23.54 4.35
N ASP A 20 10.39 23.34 4.41
CA ASP A 20 9.68 22.51 3.45
C ASP A 20 9.88 23.04 2.02
N GLU A 21 10.50 22.22 1.16
CA GLU A 21 10.74 22.54 -0.24
C GLU A 21 9.57 22.03 -1.10
N LEU A 22 9.01 22.91 -1.94
CA LEU A 22 8.00 22.51 -2.91
C LEU A 22 8.68 22.04 -4.19
N PHE A 23 8.56 20.75 -4.50
CA PHE A 23 9.03 20.17 -5.76
C PHE A 23 7.92 20.25 -6.81
N ARG A 24 8.11 21.10 -7.82
CA ARG A 24 7.19 21.22 -8.95
C ARG A 24 7.73 20.42 -10.13
N LEU A 25 6.99 19.38 -10.52
CA LEU A 25 7.25 18.63 -11.75
C LEU A 25 6.77 19.46 -12.93
N THR A 26 7.69 19.88 -13.79
CA THR A 26 7.40 20.66 -15.00
C THR A 26 7.95 19.94 -16.23
N THR A 27 7.51 20.37 -17.41
CA THR A 27 8.05 19.88 -18.69
C THR A 27 8.67 21.05 -19.44
N LYS A 28 9.97 20.98 -19.71
CA LYS A 28 10.70 21.91 -20.60
C LYS A 28 11.25 21.13 -21.79
N GLU A 29 10.99 21.63 -23.00
CA GLU A 29 11.48 21.05 -24.26
C GLU A 29 11.19 19.54 -24.41
N GLY A 30 10.02 19.09 -23.96
CA GLY A 30 9.61 17.69 -24.04
C GLY A 30 10.28 16.74 -23.04
N LYS A 31 11.07 17.25 -22.08
CA LYS A 31 11.62 16.46 -20.96
C LYS A 31 10.96 16.84 -19.65
N LEU A 32 10.72 15.83 -18.79
CA LEU A 32 10.33 16.03 -17.40
C LEU A 32 11.51 16.63 -16.64
N THR A 33 11.28 17.77 -16.01
CA THR A 33 12.25 18.50 -15.19
C THR A 33 11.63 18.83 -13.85
N VAL A 34 12.46 18.90 -12.81
CA VAL A 34 12.02 19.32 -11.47
C VAL A 34 12.50 20.74 -11.25
N GLU A 35 11.58 21.64 -10.92
CA GLU A 35 11.91 22.96 -10.40
C GLU A 35 11.60 22.96 -8.90
N HIS A 36 12.50 23.53 -8.10
CA HIS A 36 12.34 23.62 -6.65
C HIS A 36 12.19 25.09 -6.25
N GLU A 37 11.14 25.38 -5.49
CA GLU A 37 10.91 26.70 -4.91
C GLU A 37 10.83 26.55 -3.39
N LYS A 38 11.63 27.36 -2.67
CA LYS A 38 11.57 27.42 -1.21
C LYS A 38 10.34 28.24 -0.83
N VAL A 39 9.26 27.56 -0.45
CA VAL A 39 8.04 28.21 0.02
C VAL A 39 8.08 28.23 1.53
N LYS A 40 8.28 29.41 2.11
CA LYS A 40 8.16 29.59 3.56
C LYS A 40 6.68 29.62 3.93
N ILE A 41 6.14 28.48 4.36
CA ILE A 41 4.77 28.41 4.86
C ILE A 41 4.75 28.97 6.28
N GLU A 42 4.12 30.13 6.47
CA GLU A 42 3.87 30.66 7.81
C GLU A 42 2.93 29.72 8.57
N THR A 43 3.49 28.92 9.47
CA THR A 43 2.73 28.04 10.35
C THR A 43 2.20 28.85 11.52
N GLN A 44 0.89 28.81 11.74
CA GLN A 44 0.31 29.35 12.96
C GLN A 44 0.77 28.52 14.17
N PRO A 45 1.02 29.14 15.33
CA PRO A 45 1.39 28.41 16.53
C PRO A 45 0.26 27.45 16.92
N PHE A 46 0.51 26.14 16.77
CA PHE A 46 -0.41 25.10 17.21
C PHE A 46 -0.25 24.86 18.71
N SER A 47 -1.34 24.56 19.41
CA SER A 47 -1.26 24.18 20.82
C SER A 47 -0.46 22.87 20.95
N PRO A 48 0.57 22.78 21.82
CA PRO A 48 1.37 21.58 21.97
C PRO A 48 0.59 20.40 22.56
N VAL A 49 -0.61 20.64 23.08
CA VAL A 49 -1.48 19.59 23.60
C VAL A 49 -2.38 19.11 22.46
N VAL A 50 -2.06 17.91 21.96
CA VAL A 50 -2.94 17.18 21.04
C VAL A 50 -4.15 16.71 21.85
N HIS A 51 -5.28 17.38 21.66
CA HIS A 51 -6.56 16.96 22.22
C HIS A 51 -7.21 15.97 21.25
N PHE A 52 -7.36 14.73 21.68
CA PHE A 52 -8.20 13.76 20.98
C PHE A 52 -9.67 14.12 21.27
N GLU A 53 -10.46 14.38 20.23
CA GLU A 53 -11.87 14.77 20.40
C GLU A 53 -12.74 13.58 20.84
N GLN A 54 -12.36 12.37 20.44
CA GLN A 54 -13.10 11.14 20.66
C GLN A 54 -12.46 10.31 21.76
N ASP A 55 -13.30 9.69 22.58
CA ASP A 55 -12.85 8.68 23.54
C ASP A 55 -12.29 7.46 22.78
N PRO A 56 -11.11 6.92 23.16
CA PRO A 56 -10.52 5.74 22.53
C PRO A 56 -11.48 4.56 22.35
N VAL A 57 -12.43 4.36 23.26
CA VAL A 57 -13.44 3.30 23.15
C VAL A 57 -14.36 3.53 21.94
N GLN A 58 -14.80 4.77 21.71
CA GLN A 58 -15.64 5.12 20.55
C GLN A 58 -14.88 4.91 19.23
N ILE A 59 -13.59 5.23 19.19
CA ILE A 59 -12.74 4.99 18.03
C ILE A 59 -12.63 3.48 17.76
N LEU A 60 -12.41 2.68 18.81
CA LEU A 60 -12.30 1.23 18.69
C LEU A 60 -13.61 0.61 18.19
N ASP A 61 -14.75 1.01 18.75
CA ASP A 61 -16.07 0.52 18.33
C ASP A 61 -16.38 0.85 16.87
N ALA A 62 -15.87 1.97 16.35
CA ALA A 62 -15.99 2.33 14.93
C ALA A 62 -15.02 1.56 14.03
N LEU A 63 -13.77 1.38 14.46
CA LEU A 63 -12.73 0.73 13.66
C LEU A 63 -12.87 -0.79 13.61
N LEU A 64 -13.34 -1.43 14.68
CA LEU A 64 -13.37 -2.88 14.80
C LEU A 64 -14.27 -3.55 13.75
N PRO A 65 -15.50 -3.07 13.47
CA PRO A 65 -16.31 -3.60 12.36
C PRO A 65 -15.64 -3.41 11.00
N LEU A 66 -15.03 -2.24 10.75
CA LEU A 66 -14.34 -1.95 9.49
C LEU A 66 -13.16 -2.90 9.28
N TYR A 67 -12.35 -3.09 10.31
CA TYR A 67 -11.23 -4.01 10.29
C TYR A 67 -11.72 -5.44 10.00
N LEU A 68 -12.68 -5.96 10.78
CA LEU A 68 -13.18 -7.33 10.58
C LEU A 68 -13.79 -7.54 9.19
N ASN A 69 -14.55 -6.58 8.67
CA ASN A 69 -15.09 -6.64 7.31
C ASN A 69 -13.98 -6.71 6.25
N SER A 70 -12.93 -5.91 6.41
CA SER A 70 -11.77 -5.93 5.50
C SER A 70 -11.02 -7.26 5.55
N GLN A 71 -10.89 -7.85 6.73
CA GLN A 71 -10.21 -9.14 6.93
C GLN A 71 -11.02 -10.27 6.30
N LEU A 72 -12.33 -10.30 6.53
CA LEU A 72 -13.22 -11.31 5.95
C LEU A 72 -13.25 -11.22 4.42
N LEU A 73 -13.38 -10.00 3.89
CA LEU A 73 -13.36 -9.78 2.44
C LEU A 73 -12.04 -10.27 1.83
N ARG A 74 -10.91 -9.95 2.46
CA ARG A 74 -9.59 -10.41 2.00
C ARG A 74 -9.48 -11.94 2.03
N ALA A 75 -9.91 -12.59 3.11
CA ALA A 75 -9.88 -14.04 3.22
C ALA A 75 -10.71 -14.73 2.11
N LEU A 76 -11.88 -14.18 1.77
CA LEU A 76 -12.70 -14.70 0.67
C LEU A 76 -12.02 -14.52 -0.69
N GLN A 77 -11.43 -13.35 -0.93
CA GLN A 77 -10.69 -13.09 -2.18
C GLN A 77 -9.46 -14.00 -2.32
N GLU A 78 -8.69 -14.18 -1.25
CA GLU A 78 -7.54 -15.09 -1.20
C GLU A 78 -7.98 -16.54 -1.42
N SER A 79 -9.13 -16.95 -0.86
CA SER A 79 -9.67 -18.30 -1.05
C SER A 79 -10.05 -18.57 -2.51
N LEU A 80 -10.75 -17.63 -3.15
CA LEU A 80 -11.12 -17.74 -4.57
C LEU A 80 -9.90 -17.71 -5.50
N ALA A 81 -8.92 -16.84 -5.20
CA ALA A 81 -7.67 -16.83 -5.94
C ALA A 81 -6.91 -18.16 -5.79
N SER A 82 -6.93 -18.74 -4.57
CA SER A 82 -6.31 -20.03 -4.29
C SER A 82 -7.00 -21.18 -5.03
N GLU A 83 -8.34 -21.18 -5.07
CA GLU A 83 -9.11 -22.16 -5.84
C GLU A 83 -8.78 -22.07 -7.33
N LEU A 84 -8.79 -20.86 -7.90
CA LEU A 84 -8.46 -20.65 -9.31
C LEU A 84 -7.04 -21.12 -9.64
N ALA A 85 -6.07 -20.79 -8.79
CA ALA A 85 -4.68 -21.24 -8.97
C ALA A 85 -4.57 -22.77 -8.91
N ALA A 86 -5.23 -23.42 -7.94
CA ALA A 86 -5.26 -24.88 -7.82
C ALA A 86 -5.93 -25.52 -9.04
N GLN A 87 -7.02 -24.94 -9.53
CA GLN A 87 -7.72 -25.42 -10.73
C GLN A 87 -6.84 -25.30 -11.98
N MET A 88 -6.19 -24.16 -12.20
CA MET A 88 -5.29 -23.96 -13.34
C MET A 88 -4.11 -24.94 -13.29
N SER A 89 -3.54 -25.18 -12.10
CA SER A 89 -2.48 -26.17 -11.90
C SER A 89 -2.97 -27.59 -12.22
N ALA A 90 -4.13 -27.99 -11.70
CA ALA A 90 -4.72 -29.29 -11.98
C ALA A 90 -5.02 -29.50 -13.48
N MET A 91 -5.53 -28.47 -14.16
CA MET A 91 -5.77 -28.49 -15.61
C MET A 91 -4.47 -28.58 -16.42
N SER A 92 -3.42 -27.86 -16.00
CA SER A 92 -2.09 -27.98 -16.62
C SER A 92 -1.57 -29.40 -16.50
N SER A 93 -1.57 -29.97 -15.29
CA SER A 93 -1.13 -31.36 -15.06
C SER A 93 -1.98 -32.37 -15.84
N ALA A 94 -3.30 -32.17 -15.94
CA ALA A 94 -4.16 -33.03 -16.75
C ALA A 94 -3.80 -32.96 -18.24
N THR A 95 -3.47 -31.77 -18.74
CA THR A 95 -3.04 -31.56 -20.13
C THR A 95 -1.70 -32.23 -20.40
N ASP A 96 -0.74 -32.08 -19.49
CA ASP A 96 0.58 -32.70 -19.60
C ASP A 96 0.46 -34.23 -19.60
N ASN A 97 -0.34 -34.79 -18.69
CA ASN A 97 -0.62 -36.22 -18.62
C ASN A 97 -1.30 -36.74 -19.91
N ALA A 98 -2.21 -35.95 -20.50
CA ALA A 98 -2.87 -36.31 -21.76
C ALA A 98 -1.89 -36.29 -22.95
N ILE A 99 -0.99 -35.31 -23.00
CA ILE A 99 0.06 -35.22 -24.03
C ILE A 99 1.01 -36.41 -23.92
N GLU A 100 1.41 -36.79 -22.70
CA GLU A 100 2.25 -37.95 -22.44
C GLU A 100 1.54 -39.25 -22.89
N LEU A 101 0.28 -39.45 -22.50
CA LEU A 101 -0.51 -40.61 -22.92
C LEU A 101 -0.61 -40.70 -24.44
N ARG A 102 -0.89 -39.58 -25.12
CA ARG A 102 -0.93 -39.53 -26.59
C ARG A 102 0.41 -39.91 -27.20
N LYS A 103 1.53 -39.41 -26.65
CA LYS A 103 2.88 -39.75 -27.14
C LYS A 103 3.14 -41.26 -26.97
N ASN A 104 2.82 -41.81 -25.82
CA ASN A 104 3.00 -43.24 -25.53
C ASN A 104 2.17 -44.12 -26.48
N LEU A 105 0.91 -43.75 -26.72
CA LEU A 105 0.06 -44.44 -27.70
C LEU A 105 0.60 -44.31 -29.13
N SER A 106 1.09 -43.12 -29.52
CA SER A 106 1.70 -42.92 -30.84
C SER A 106 2.98 -43.73 -31.04
N ILE A 107 3.74 -44.02 -29.97
CA ILE A 107 4.93 -44.89 -30.06
C ILE A 107 4.53 -46.36 -30.09
N ALA A 108 3.45 -46.75 -29.40
CA ALA A 108 3.00 -48.15 -29.37
C ALA A 108 2.32 -48.61 -30.66
N TYR A 109 1.71 -47.69 -31.43
CA TYR A 109 0.94 -47.99 -32.63
C TYR A 109 1.60 -47.59 -33.96
N ASN A 110 2.85 -47.10 -33.92
CA ASN A 110 3.70 -46.90 -35.10
C ASN A 110 4.87 -47.89 -35.06
#